data_AF-A0A0N4YWJ2-F1
#
_entry.id   AF-A0A0N4YWJ2-F1
#
_cell.length_a   1.000
_cell.length_b   1.000
_cell.length_c   1.000
_cell.angle_alpha   90.00
_cell.angle_beta   90.00
_cell.angle_gamma   90.00
#
_symmetry.space_group_name_H-M   'P 1'
#
loop_
_entity.id
_entity.type
_entity.pdbx_description
1 polymer ?
#
loop_
_entity_poly.entity_id
_entity_poly.type
_entity_poly.pdbx_seq_one_letter_code
_entity_poly.pdbx_strand_id
1 'polypeptide(L)' 'MRCSLILRCTIKQVQKLIKHDLGIVEQDVYTVRVKAGSGGNGIARYGGVGGRGGSVYVTATPN' A
#
# COMPACT_ATOMS: atom_id res chain seq x y z
N MET A 1 13.46 -33.19 19.09
CA MET A 1 14.13 -32.13 19.89
C MET A 1 13.19 -30.94 20.03
N ARG A 2 12.65 -30.68 21.23
CA ARG A 2 11.80 -29.51 21.48
C ARG A 2 12.68 -28.35 21.94
N CYS A 3 13.01 -27.43 21.04
CA CYS A 3 13.65 -26.18 21.44
C CYS A 3 12.68 -25.39 22.32
N SER A 4 13.14 -24.95 23.50
CA SER A 4 12.36 -24.11 24.41
C SER A 4 11.90 -22.83 23.71
N LEU A 5 10.77 -22.26 24.15
CA LEU A 5 10.21 -21.02 23.58
C LEU A 5 11.24 -19.90 23.55
N ILE A 6 12.08 -19.82 24.58
CA ILE A 6 13.18 -18.86 24.71
C ILE A 6 14.15 -19.01 23.54
N LEU A 7 14.65 -20.23 23.28
CA LEU A 7 15.59 -20.49 22.19
C LEU A 7 15.01 -20.08 20.82
N ARG A 8 13.71 -20.34 20.58
CA ARG A 8 13.03 -19.96 19.34
C ARG A 8 12.93 -18.44 19.19
N CYS A 9 12.65 -17.72 20.27
CA CYS A 9 12.60 -16.25 20.27
C CYS A 9 13.98 -15.65 19.97
N THR A 10 15.03 -16.17 20.59
CA THR A 10 16.41 -15.70 20.36
C THR A 10 16.85 -15.94 18.91
N ILE A 11 16.58 -17.13 18.36
CA ILE A 11 16.88 -17.45 16.95
C ILE A 11 16.16 -16.48 16.01
N LYS A 12 14.87 -16.19 16.25
CA LYS A 12 14.11 -15.22 15.43
C LYS A 12 14.69 -13.81 15.50
N GLN A 13 15.13 -13.36 16.68
CA GLN A 13 15.76 -12.05 16.84
C GLN A 13 17.10 -11.96 16.10
N VAL A 14 17.95 -12.97 16.24
CA VAL A 14 19.24 -13.05 15.54
C VAL A 14 19.04 -13.11 14.01
N GLN A 15 18.07 -13.91 13.54
CA GLN A 15 17.74 -13.97 12.12
C GLN A 15 17.23 -12.64 11.58
N LYS A 16 16.46 -11.88 12.37
CA LYS A 16 16.00 -10.53 12.00
C LYS A 16 17.17 -9.54 11.90
N LEU A 17 18.13 -9.59 12.82
CA LEU A 17 19.35 -8.78 12.80
C LEU A 17 20.22 -9.08 11.57
N ILE A 18 20.49 -10.37 11.29
CA ILE A 18 21.30 -10.79 10.13
C ILE A 18 20.65 -10.36 8.81
N LYS A 19 19.31 -10.41 8.70
CA LYS A 19 18.59 -9.95 7.51
C LYS A 19 18.76 -8.45 7.25
N HIS A 20 18.89 -7.62 8.29
CA HIS A 20 19.10 -6.18 8.13
C HIS A 20 20.52 -5.85 7.63
N ASP A 21 21.54 -6.61 8.02
CA ASP A 21 22.94 -6.38 7.58
C ASP A 21 23.19 -6.69 6.08
N LEU A 22 22.34 -7.53 5.46
CA LEU A 22 22.47 -7.88 4.05
C LEU A 22 21.86 -6.84 3.10
N GLY A 23 21.23 -5.78 3.61
CA GLY A 23 20.56 -4.77 2.78
C GLY A 23 19.39 -5.31 1.94
N ILE A 24 18.89 -6.51 2.24
CA ILE A 24 17.80 -7.15 1.52
C ILE A 24 16.48 -6.54 2.00
N VAL A 25 15.89 -5.69 1.16
CA VAL A 25 14.53 -5.17 1.38
C VAL A 25 13.53 -6.26 0.98
N GLU A 26 12.99 -6.98 1.97
CA GLU A 26 11.95 -8.01 1.73
C GLU A 26 10.61 -7.40 1.33
N GLN A 27 10.31 -6.19 1.82
CA GLN A 27 9.09 -5.47 1.57
C GLN A 27 9.36 -3.97 1.65
N ASP A 28 8.99 -3.26 0.61
CA ASP A 28 9.04 -1.80 0.58
C ASP A 28 7.64 -1.23 0.83
N VAL A 29 7.56 -0.16 1.61
CA VAL A 29 6.29 0.41 2.09
C VAL A 29 6.22 1.88 1.72
N TYR A 30 5.31 2.21 0.81
CA TYR A 30 5.06 3.58 0.38
C TYR A 30 3.64 4.00 0.74
N THR A 31 3.49 5.25 1.17
CA THR A 31 2.20 5.87 1.43
C THR A 31 1.92 6.93 0.37
N VAL A 32 0.79 6.82 -0.32
CA VAL A 32 0.41 7.76 -1.38
C VAL A 32 -0.97 8.32 -1.12
N ARG A 33 -1.13 9.64 -1.30
CA ARG A 33 -2.43 10.31 -1.19
C ARG A 33 -3.00 10.54 -2.58
N VAL A 34 -4.09 9.83 -2.89
CA VAL A 34 -4.78 9.93 -4.18
C VAL A 34 -6.21 10.45 -4.00
N LYS A 35 -6.64 11.30 -4.93
CA LYS A 35 -7.99 11.87 -4.97
C LYS A 35 -8.50 11.85 -6.40
N ALA A 36 -9.68 11.27 -6.60
CA ALA A 36 -10.34 11.29 -7.89
C ALA A 36 -11.06 12.63 -8.14
N GLY A 37 -11.40 12.92 -9.41
CA GLY A 37 -12.16 14.11 -9.77
C GLY A 37 -13.59 14.07 -9.21
N SER A 38 -14.11 15.21 -8.75
CA SER A 38 -15.42 15.31 -8.09
C SER A 38 -16.63 15.27 -9.03
N GLY A 39 -16.41 15.41 -10.33
CA GLY A 39 -17.48 15.64 -11.30
C GLY A 39 -17.80 17.13 -11.45
N GLY A 40 -18.63 17.44 -12.45
CA GLY A 40 -19.01 18.80 -12.81
C GLY A 40 -20.40 19.17 -12.28
N ASN A 41 -20.63 20.45 -12.05
CA ASN A 41 -21.95 20.94 -11.63
C ASN A 41 -22.88 21.06 -12.83
N GLY A 42 -24.13 20.65 -12.65
CA GLY A 42 -25.21 20.89 -13.60
C GLY A 42 -25.76 22.31 -13.51
N ILE A 43 -26.24 22.87 -14.62
CA ILE A 43 -26.91 24.18 -14.61
C ILE A 43 -28.40 23.98 -14.29
N ALA A 44 -28.76 24.24 -13.03
CA ALA A 44 -30.11 24.01 -12.50
C ALA A 44 -31.23 24.66 -13.33
N ARG A 45 -30.98 25.87 -13.89
CA ARG A 45 -31.95 26.61 -14.70
C ARG A 45 -32.39 25.88 -15.98
N TYR A 46 -31.58 24.96 -16.48
CA TYR A 46 -31.84 24.23 -17.72
C TYR A 46 -32.03 22.72 -17.51
N GLY A 47 -32.22 22.29 -16.27
CA GLY A 47 -32.24 20.85 -15.95
C GLY A 47 -30.91 20.15 -16.27
N GLY A 48 -29.80 20.91 -16.32
CA GLY A 48 -28.50 20.36 -16.68
C GLY A 48 -28.03 19.36 -15.62
N VAL A 49 -27.66 18.16 -16.06
CA VAL A 49 -27.08 17.12 -15.20
C VAL A 49 -25.58 17.31 -15.13
N GLY A 50 -25.04 17.25 -13.92
CA GLY A 50 -23.60 17.35 -13.66
C GLY A 50 -22.80 16.19 -14.25
N GLY A 51 -21.55 16.46 -14.62
CA GLY A 51 -20.63 15.44 -15.13
C GLY A 51 -20.19 14.48 -14.02
N ARG A 52 -19.96 13.21 -14.36
CA ARG A 52 -19.49 12.21 -13.40
C ARG A 52 -18.03 12.46 -13.01
N GLY A 53 -17.72 12.28 -11.72
CA GLY A 53 -16.36 12.27 -11.22
C GLY A 53 -15.52 11.11 -11.75
N GLY A 54 -14.20 11.29 -11.72
CA GLY A 54 -13.25 10.26 -12.15
C GLY A 54 -13.04 9.17 -11.09
N SER A 55 -12.20 8.21 -11.43
CA SER A 55 -11.74 7.14 -10.53
C SER A 55 -10.22 7.05 -10.55
N VAL A 56 -9.63 6.53 -9.47
CA VAL A 56 -8.20 6.24 -9.39
C VAL A 56 -8.03 4.71 -9.33
N TYR A 57 -7.11 4.19 -10.12
CA TYR A 57 -6.77 2.77 -10.17
C TYR A 57 -5.28 2.59 -9.98
N VAL A 58 -4.90 1.47 -9.38
CA VAL A 58 -3.51 1.02 -9.27
C VAL A 58 -3.39 -0.24 -10.11
N THR A 59 -2.44 -0.24 -11.04
CA THR A 59 -2.19 -1.36 -11.95
C THR A 59 -0.74 -1.78 -11.82
N ALA A 60 -0.51 -3.08 -11.63
CA ALA A 60 0.82 -3.65 -11.69
C ALA A 60 1.19 -3.90 -13.16
N THR A 61 2.30 -3.33 -13.62
CA THR A 61 2.88 -3.59 -14.93
C THR A 61 4.17 -4.40 -14.76
N PRO A 62 4.23 -5.64 -15.24
CA PRO A 62 5.50 -6.36 -15.34
C PRO A 62 6.33 -5.71 -16.46
N ASN A 63 7.60 -5.41 -16.17
CA ASN A 63 8.60 -5.01 -17.17
C ASN A 63 9.36 -6.24 -17.67
#